data_AF-A0A8T2Y3R9-F1
#
_entry.id   AF-A0A8T2Y3R9-F1
#
_cell.length_a   1.000
_cell.length_b   1.000
_cell.length_c   1.000
_cell.angle_alpha   90.00
_cell.angle_beta   90.00
_cell.angle_gamma   90.00
#
_symmetry.space_group_name_H-M   'P 1'
#
loop_
_entity.id
_entity.type
_entity.pdbx_description
1 polymer ?
#
loop_
_entity_poly.entity_id
_entity_poly.type
_entity_poly.pdbx_seq_one_letter_code
_entity_poly.pdbx_strand_id
1 'polypeptide(L)'
;MKRERDHQFECGICGAEDRYLLHNVRHRTPSYRRLCTNCLLKDHRGLFCPFCFSVYEEPLPIDRSMCNKCPSISHKPCIPSNYPHHTPFICPSCSSPNFSFFNPTTNGDSPSGRIIDRDSARALVAAAKIAAVSMTKAAAMAKVEAEKRVKEATYAKKRAREALERLAYLAAKEKEIMEGKGGGSNYNGLYLAPPPPPPQITGKVEK
;
A
#
# COMPACT_ATOMS: atom_id res chain seq x y z
N MET A 1 -25.77 2.79 3.86
CA MET A 1 -24.33 2.50 3.77
C MET A 1 -23.95 1.37 4.75
N LYS A 2 -24.26 0.11 4.42
CA LYS A 2 -24.02 -1.07 5.29
C LYS A 2 -23.65 -2.28 4.41
N ARG A 3 -22.44 -2.31 3.83
CA ARG A 3 -21.86 -3.49 3.13
C ARG A 3 -20.31 -3.49 3.08
N GLU A 4 -19.63 -2.93 4.09
CA GLU A 4 -18.15 -2.85 4.07
C GLU A 4 -17.44 -3.62 5.20
N ARG A 5 -18.17 -4.28 6.12
CA ARG A 5 -17.55 -4.94 7.29
C ARG A 5 -17.32 -6.44 7.17
N ASP A 6 -17.91 -7.12 6.18
CA ASP A 6 -17.93 -8.59 6.19
C ASP A 6 -16.62 -9.22 5.68
N HIS A 7 -15.91 -8.57 4.74
CA HIS A 7 -14.62 -9.07 4.22
C HIS A 7 -13.41 -8.73 5.10
N GLN A 8 -13.61 -8.10 6.27
CA GLN A 8 -12.49 -7.70 7.13
C GLN A 8 -11.79 -8.92 7.76
N PHE A 9 -12.43 -10.09 7.72
CA PHE A 9 -12.00 -11.31 8.42
C PHE A 9 -11.49 -12.40 7.50
N GLU A 10 -11.40 -12.11 6.21
CA GLU A 10 -10.96 -13.05 5.18
C GLU A 10 -9.56 -12.70 4.69
N CYS A 11 -8.77 -13.74 4.44
CA CYS A 11 -7.54 -13.60 3.68
C CYS A 11 -7.89 -13.19 2.25
N GLY A 12 -7.40 -12.03 1.81
CA GLY A 12 -7.75 -11.56 0.48
C GLY A 12 -7.29 -12.49 -0.64
N ILE A 13 -6.27 -13.35 -0.44
CA ILE A 13 -5.74 -14.28 -1.47
C ILE A 13 -6.55 -15.58 -1.53
N CYS A 14 -6.71 -16.27 -0.40
CA CYS A 14 -7.33 -17.60 -0.39
C CYS A 14 -8.78 -17.62 0.12
N GLY A 15 -9.33 -16.48 0.55
CA GLY A 15 -10.67 -16.39 1.13
C GLY A 15 -10.81 -17.02 2.52
N ALA A 16 -9.72 -17.56 3.11
CA ALA A 16 -9.81 -18.21 4.41
C ALA A 16 -10.22 -17.20 5.50
N GLU A 17 -11.30 -17.52 6.20
CA GLU A 17 -11.78 -16.78 7.36
C GLU A 17 -10.95 -17.13 8.60
N ASP A 18 -10.12 -16.20 9.05
CA ASP A 18 -9.35 -16.39 10.28
C ASP A 18 -8.99 -15.05 10.93
N ARG A 19 -9.91 -14.53 11.75
CA ARG A 19 -9.82 -13.19 12.33
C ARG A 19 -8.50 -12.91 13.06
N TYR A 20 -7.87 -13.95 13.62
CA TYR A 20 -6.77 -13.82 14.56
C TYR A 20 -5.37 -13.83 13.91
N LEU A 21 -5.24 -14.34 12.68
CA LEU A 21 -3.93 -14.56 12.04
C LEU A 21 -3.79 -13.85 10.68
N LEU A 22 -4.60 -12.82 10.46
CA LEU A 22 -4.51 -11.94 9.29
C LEU A 22 -3.59 -10.75 9.54
N HIS A 23 -2.63 -10.59 8.64
CA HIS A 23 -1.64 -9.51 8.61
C HIS A 23 -2.08 -8.41 7.65
N ASN A 24 -1.97 -7.16 8.07
CA ASN A 24 -2.21 -6.00 7.18
C ASN A 24 -0.95 -5.72 6.36
N VAL A 25 -1.11 -5.68 5.04
CA VAL A 25 -0.01 -5.32 4.14
C VAL A 25 -0.47 -4.36 3.06
N ARG A 26 0.48 -3.57 2.58
CA ARG A 26 0.27 -2.72 1.41
C ARG A 26 0.45 -3.56 0.15
N HIS A 27 -0.60 -3.68 -0.65
CA HIS A 27 -0.58 -4.46 -1.89
C HIS A 27 -0.30 -3.57 -3.12
N ARG A 28 -0.98 -2.42 -3.23
CA ARG A 28 -0.77 -1.37 -4.25
C ARG A 28 -1.21 -0.01 -3.70
N THR A 29 -0.60 1.10 -4.11
CA THR A 29 -1.12 2.43 -3.75
C THR A 29 -2.48 2.64 -4.43
N PRO A 30 -3.59 2.94 -3.73
CA PRO A 30 -3.77 3.25 -2.30
C PRO A 30 -4.38 2.11 -1.43
N SER A 31 -4.54 0.90 -1.97
CA SER A 31 -5.21 -0.23 -1.30
C SER A 31 -4.32 -1.02 -0.31
N TYR A 32 -4.89 -1.31 0.86
CA TYR A 32 -4.37 -2.29 1.81
C TYR A 32 -5.12 -3.62 1.66
N ARG A 33 -4.46 -4.72 1.99
CA ARG A 33 -5.06 -6.06 1.97
C ARG A 33 -4.68 -6.82 3.23
N ARG A 34 -5.59 -7.67 3.71
CA ARG A 34 -5.32 -8.61 4.80
C ARG A 34 -4.94 -9.96 4.24
N LEU A 35 -3.83 -10.53 4.67
CA LEU A 35 -3.35 -11.84 4.23
C LEU A 35 -3.13 -12.75 5.43
N CYS A 36 -3.51 -14.03 5.33
CA CYS A 36 -3.13 -15.01 6.34
C CYS A 36 -1.61 -15.27 6.29
N THR A 37 -1.04 -15.78 7.37
CA THR A 37 0.39 -16.10 7.49
C THR A 37 0.94 -16.84 6.27
N ASN A 38 0.28 -17.92 5.82
CA ASN A 38 0.74 -18.71 4.68
C ASN A 38 0.73 -17.92 3.37
N CYS A 39 -0.34 -17.18 3.09
CA CYS A 39 -0.44 -16.36 1.88
C CYS A 39 0.59 -15.22 1.88
N LEU A 40 0.82 -14.58 3.03
CA LEU A 40 1.81 -13.52 3.13
C LEU A 40 3.23 -14.04 2.84
N LEU A 41 3.60 -15.18 3.42
CA LEU A 41 4.90 -15.81 3.18
C LEU A 41 5.05 -16.32 1.74
N LYS A 42 3.97 -16.83 1.13
CA LYS A 42 3.96 -17.21 -0.29
C LYS A 42 4.08 -16.02 -1.24
N ASP A 43 3.60 -14.84 -0.87
CA ASP A 43 3.70 -13.61 -1.65
C ASP A 43 5.09 -12.95 -1.50
N HIS A 44 5.74 -13.13 -0.34
CA HIS A 44 7.02 -12.47 0.00
C HIS A 44 8.19 -13.46 0.17
N ARG A 45 8.30 -14.45 -0.71
CA ARG A 45 9.28 -15.55 -0.59
C ARG A 45 10.75 -15.12 -0.53
N GLY A 46 11.08 -13.94 -1.06
CA GLY A 46 12.43 -13.40 -1.08
C GLY A 46 12.84 -12.62 0.18
N LEU A 47 11.91 -12.41 1.13
CA LEU A 47 12.18 -11.61 2.33
C LEU A 47 12.59 -12.44 3.55
N PHE A 48 12.60 -13.77 3.47
CA PHE A 48 12.96 -14.63 4.58
C PHE A 48 13.55 -15.96 4.09
N CYS A 49 14.27 -16.66 4.97
CA CYS A 49 14.74 -18.01 4.71
C CYS A 49 13.61 -19.04 4.95
N PRO A 50 13.24 -19.91 3.99
CA PRO A 50 12.13 -20.86 4.13
C PRO A 50 12.40 -22.01 5.12
N PHE A 51 13.63 -22.16 5.61
CA PHE A 51 14.02 -23.20 6.57
C PHE A 51 14.02 -22.71 8.02
N CYS A 52 14.53 -21.50 8.27
CA CYS A 52 14.62 -20.95 9.63
C CYS A 52 13.63 -19.81 9.90
N PHE A 53 12.92 -19.34 8.87
CA PHE A 53 12.00 -18.21 8.92
C PHE A 53 12.60 -16.89 9.40
N SER A 54 13.93 -16.77 9.42
CA SER A 54 14.56 -15.48 9.66
C SER A 54 14.25 -14.56 8.48
N VAL A 55 13.66 -13.41 8.78
CA VAL A 55 13.46 -12.32 7.83
C VAL A 55 14.81 -11.65 7.59
N TYR A 56 15.12 -11.34 6.34
CA TYR A 56 16.35 -10.67 5.98
C TYR A 56 16.26 -9.20 6.36
N GLU A 57 17.19 -8.77 7.21
CA GLU A 57 17.49 -7.36 7.47
C GLU A 57 18.70 -7.01 6.58
N GLU A 58 18.72 -5.81 5.99
CA GLU A 58 19.85 -5.41 5.15
C GLU A 58 21.12 -5.25 6.00
N PRO A 59 22.31 -5.67 5.50
CA PRO A 59 22.58 -6.23 4.17
C PRO A 59 22.28 -7.73 4.05
N LEU A 60 21.93 -8.16 2.83
CA LEU A 60 21.58 -9.56 2.53
C LEU A 60 22.73 -10.53 2.90
N PRO A 61 22.42 -11.75 3.37
CA PRO A 61 23.43 -12.75 3.69
C PRO A 61 24.32 -13.07 2.47
N ILE A 62 25.64 -13.05 2.67
CA ILE A 62 26.63 -13.37 1.63
C ILE A 62 26.49 -14.84 1.21
N ASP A 63 26.34 -15.74 2.18
CA ASP A 63 26.26 -17.18 1.93
C ASP A 63 24.81 -17.67 1.79
N ARG A 64 24.30 -17.58 0.56
CA ARG A 64 22.91 -17.90 0.22
C ARG A 64 22.77 -18.80 -1.00
N SER A 65 21.67 -19.54 -1.04
CA SER A 65 21.19 -20.28 -2.22
C SER A 65 19.88 -19.68 -2.70
N MET A 66 19.78 -19.45 -4.01
CA MET A 66 18.59 -18.89 -4.66
C MET A 66 17.81 -20.00 -5.36
N CYS A 67 16.49 -20.01 -5.19
CA CYS A 67 15.65 -21.00 -5.85
C CYS A 67 15.60 -20.74 -7.35
N ASN A 68 15.69 -21.80 -8.15
CA ASN A 68 15.60 -21.71 -9.61
C ASN A 68 14.19 -21.40 -10.15
N LYS A 69 13.14 -21.54 -9.32
CA LYS A 69 11.73 -21.43 -9.76
C LYS A 69 11.00 -20.20 -9.22
N CYS A 70 11.53 -19.53 -8.21
CA CYS A 70 10.86 -18.40 -7.55
C CYS A 70 11.89 -17.53 -6.82
N PRO A 71 11.55 -16.32 -6.35
CA PRO A 71 12.51 -15.42 -5.70
C PRO A 71 12.91 -15.85 -4.28
N SER A 72 12.69 -17.11 -3.88
CA SER A 72 13.04 -17.61 -2.55
C SER A 72 14.55 -17.74 -2.37
N ILE A 73 15.03 -17.27 -1.23
CA ILE A 73 16.45 -17.30 -0.84
C ILE A 73 16.55 -18.14 0.44
N SER A 74 17.60 -18.95 0.56
CA SER A 74 17.89 -19.74 1.76
C SER A 74 19.32 -19.48 2.21
N HIS A 75 19.57 -19.42 3.51
CA HIS A 75 20.95 -19.48 4.00
C HIS A 75 21.53 -20.84 3.65
N LYS A 76 22.75 -20.92 3.12
CA LYS A 76 23.36 -22.23 2.83
C LYS A 76 23.46 -23.13 4.07
N PRO A 77 23.83 -22.62 5.27
CA PRO A 77 23.85 -23.44 6.50
C PRO A 77 22.48 -23.93 6.96
N CYS A 78 21.39 -23.29 6.52
CA CYS A 78 20.04 -23.72 6.86
C CYS A 78 19.51 -24.83 5.95
N ILE A 79 20.21 -25.16 4.86
CA ILE A 79 19.82 -26.25 3.96
C ILE A 79 20.26 -27.55 4.61
N PRO A 80 19.33 -28.42 5.05
CA PRO A 80 19.69 -29.69 5.66
C PRO A 80 20.49 -30.57 4.70
N SER A 81 21.46 -31.34 5.19
CA SER A 81 22.25 -32.24 4.35
C SER A 81 21.41 -33.35 3.70
N ASN A 82 20.27 -33.70 4.29
CA ASN A 82 19.31 -34.65 3.73
C ASN A 82 18.29 -33.99 2.78
N TYR A 83 18.34 -32.66 2.61
CA TYR A 83 17.50 -31.98 1.65
C TYR A 83 17.96 -32.38 0.25
N PRO A 84 17.03 -32.76 -0.65
CA PRO A 84 17.41 -33.28 -1.95
C PRO A 84 18.32 -32.26 -2.65
N HIS A 85 19.54 -32.71 -2.94
CA HIS A 85 20.57 -31.93 -3.61
C HIS A 85 20.16 -31.72 -5.05
N HIS A 86 19.24 -30.80 -5.28
CA HIS A 86 18.89 -30.33 -6.61
C HIS A 86 19.95 -29.31 -7.02
N THR A 87 20.67 -29.62 -8.09
CA THR A 87 21.48 -28.65 -8.86
C THR A 87 20.72 -28.38 -10.16
N PRO A 88 20.03 -27.23 -10.30
CA PRO A 88 20.03 -26.05 -9.43
C PRO A 88 19.08 -26.17 -8.22
N PHE A 89 19.33 -25.39 -7.14
CA PHE A 89 18.58 -25.43 -5.89
C PHE A 89 17.08 -25.11 -6.08
N ILE A 90 16.22 -25.90 -5.44
CA ILE A 90 14.76 -25.70 -5.43
C ILE A 90 14.29 -25.58 -3.97
N CYS A 91 13.62 -24.48 -3.62
CA CYS A 91 13.14 -24.26 -2.25
C CYS A 91 11.97 -25.20 -1.89
N PRO A 92 11.67 -25.38 -0.59
CA PRO A 92 10.62 -26.31 -0.14
C PRO A 92 9.25 -26.06 -0.80
N SER A 93 8.89 -24.78 -0.95
CA SER A 93 7.62 -24.37 -1.57
C SER A 93 7.50 -24.64 -3.07
N CYS A 94 8.63 -24.82 -3.77
CA CYS A 94 8.65 -25.15 -5.20
C CYS A 94 8.90 -26.63 -5.46
N SER A 95 9.41 -27.37 -4.46
CA SER A 95 9.62 -28.81 -4.53
C SER A 95 8.29 -29.57 -4.37
N SER A 96 7.37 -29.06 -3.55
CA SER A 96 6.05 -29.67 -3.34
C SER A 96 4.90 -28.70 -3.67
N PRO A 97 3.91 -29.13 -4.49
CA PRO A 97 2.81 -28.26 -4.91
C PRO A 97 1.85 -27.89 -3.77
N ASN A 98 1.72 -28.76 -2.77
CA ASN A 98 0.84 -28.58 -1.60
C ASN A 98 1.56 -27.98 -0.39
N PHE A 99 2.73 -27.37 -0.58
CA PHE A 99 3.50 -26.79 0.51
C PHE A 99 2.73 -25.68 1.23
N SER A 100 2.76 -25.72 2.57
CA SER A 100 2.27 -24.65 3.44
C SER A 100 3.37 -24.25 4.42
N PHE A 101 3.59 -22.94 4.57
CA PHE A 101 4.51 -22.40 5.56
C PHE A 101 3.92 -22.39 6.97
N PHE A 102 2.60 -22.50 7.09
CA PHE A 102 1.89 -22.35 8.35
C PHE A 102 0.67 -23.27 8.36
N ASN A 103 0.70 -24.28 9.25
CA ASN A 103 -0.37 -25.24 9.46
C ASN A 103 -0.52 -25.46 10.98
N PRO A 104 -1.30 -24.62 11.69
CA PRO A 104 -1.56 -24.84 13.10
C PRO A 104 -2.33 -26.15 13.24
N THR A 105 -1.88 -27.04 14.13
CA THR A 105 -2.57 -28.32 14.35
C THR A 105 -3.85 -28.07 15.14
N THR A 106 -4.93 -28.68 14.68
CA THR A 106 -6.17 -28.80 15.44
C THR A 106 -6.09 -30.10 16.20
N ASN A 107 -5.98 -30.06 17.53
CA ASN A 107 -6.26 -31.27 18.31
C ASN A 107 -7.74 -31.61 18.12
N GLY A 108 -8.01 -32.86 17.73
CA GLY A 108 -9.36 -33.40 17.80
C GLY A 108 -9.93 -33.16 19.21
N ASP A 109 -11.17 -32.70 19.25
CA ASP A 109 -12.05 -32.63 20.43
C ASP A 109 -11.85 -31.49 21.45
N SER A 110 -11.01 -30.48 21.19
CA SER A 110 -10.98 -29.26 22.03
C SER A 110 -11.49 -28.02 21.28
N PRO A 111 -12.61 -27.39 21.69
CA PRO A 111 -13.21 -26.24 20.98
C PRO A 111 -12.41 -24.93 21.10
N SER A 112 -11.21 -24.93 21.70
CA SER A 112 -10.50 -23.70 22.08
C SER A 112 -8.98 -23.68 21.82
N GLY A 113 -8.35 -24.72 21.27
CA GLY A 113 -6.88 -24.79 21.23
C GLY A 113 -6.29 -25.18 19.89
N ARG A 114 -6.03 -24.21 19.01
CA ARG A 114 -5.05 -24.43 17.92
C ARG A 114 -3.66 -24.48 18.54
N ILE A 115 -2.94 -25.58 18.37
CA ILE A 115 -1.57 -25.69 18.83
C ILE A 115 -0.65 -25.14 17.73
N ILE A 116 0.18 -24.18 18.11
CA ILE A 116 1.22 -23.62 17.23
C ILE A 116 2.52 -24.30 17.62
N ASP A 117 3.03 -25.15 16.74
CA ASP A 117 4.35 -25.75 16.91
C ASP A 117 5.47 -24.71 16.71
N ARG A 118 6.70 -25.07 17.05
CA ARG A 118 7.84 -24.14 16.99
C ARG A 118 8.04 -23.54 15.60
N ASP A 119 7.84 -24.33 14.54
CA ASP A 119 8.06 -23.88 13.17
C ASP A 119 6.90 -22.98 12.69
N SER A 120 5.65 -23.29 13.03
CA SER A 120 4.52 -22.39 12.78
C SER A 120 4.65 -21.08 13.57
N ALA A 121 5.19 -21.12 14.80
CA ALA A 121 5.45 -19.91 15.57
C ALA A 121 6.50 -19.02 14.88
N ARG A 122 7.59 -19.62 14.38
CA ARG A 122 8.61 -18.89 13.60
C ARG A 122 8.03 -18.32 12.31
N ALA A 123 7.21 -19.08 11.58
CA ALA A 123 6.52 -18.61 10.39
C ALA A 123 5.58 -17.43 10.69
N LEU A 124 4.82 -17.50 11.79
CA LEU A 124 3.94 -16.42 12.25
C LEU A 124 4.73 -15.15 12.58
N VAL A 125 5.84 -15.27 13.30
CA VAL A 125 6.73 -14.14 13.64
C VAL A 125 7.34 -13.53 12.38
N ALA A 126 7.78 -14.36 11.42
CA ALA A 126 8.32 -13.89 10.15
C ALA A 126 7.29 -13.10 9.34
N ALA A 127 6.07 -13.63 9.24
CA ALA A 127 4.95 -12.96 8.59
C ALA A 127 4.64 -11.61 9.27
N ALA A 128 4.58 -11.58 10.60
CA ALA A 128 4.35 -10.35 11.36
C ALA A 128 5.45 -9.30 11.12
N LYS A 129 6.72 -9.70 11.09
CA LYS A 129 7.85 -8.82 10.78
C LYS A 129 7.74 -8.23 9.36
N ILE A 130 7.46 -9.07 8.36
CA ILE A 130 7.27 -8.63 6.97
C ILE A 130 6.11 -7.63 6.88
N ALA A 131 4.99 -7.91 7.55
CA ALA A 131 3.84 -7.02 7.59
C ALA A 131 4.17 -5.68 8.26
N ALA A 132 4.89 -5.71 9.38
CA ALA A 132 5.35 -4.50 10.07
C ALA A 132 6.23 -3.62 9.17
N VAL A 133 7.19 -4.22 8.45
CA VAL A 133 8.03 -3.49 7.48
C VAL A 133 7.18 -2.90 6.34
N SER A 134 6.25 -3.68 5.78
CA SER A 134 5.34 -3.23 4.72
C SER A 134 4.51 -2.00 5.16
N MET A 135 3.92 -2.06 6.34
CA MET A 135 3.10 -0.99 6.90
C MET A 135 3.93 0.22 7.34
N THR A 136 5.14 0.01 7.83
CA THR A 136 6.06 1.11 8.18
C THR A 136 6.47 1.90 6.94
N LYS A 137 6.80 1.21 5.83
CA LYS A 137 7.05 1.84 4.52
C LYS A 137 5.80 2.57 4.01
N ALA A 138 4.61 2.01 4.21
CA ALA A 138 3.36 2.66 3.86
C ALA A 138 3.13 3.96 4.64
N ALA A 139 3.32 3.93 5.96
CA ALA A 139 3.17 5.08 6.82
C ALA A 139 4.18 6.19 6.47
N ALA A 140 5.44 5.83 6.21
CA ALA A 140 6.46 6.79 5.79
C ALA A 140 6.08 7.50 4.48
N MET A 141 5.63 6.75 3.47
CA MET A 141 5.18 7.35 2.20
C MET A 141 3.94 8.23 2.38
N ALA A 142 3.00 7.83 3.23
CA ALA A 142 1.81 8.64 3.52
C ALA A 142 2.16 9.97 4.20
N LYS A 143 3.15 9.98 5.10
CA LYS A 143 3.66 11.21 5.71
C LYS A 143 4.27 12.15 4.66
N VAL A 144 5.15 11.63 3.81
CA VAL A 144 5.79 12.42 2.74
C VAL A 144 4.74 13.03 1.79
N GLU A 145 3.74 12.25 1.39
CA GLU A 145 2.65 12.75 0.54
C GLU A 145 1.79 13.80 1.25
N ALA A 146 1.48 13.61 2.53
CA ALA A 146 0.74 14.60 3.31
C ALA A 146 1.51 15.94 3.42
N GLU A 147 2.80 15.88 3.72
CA GLU A 147 3.67 17.07 3.78
C GLU A 147 3.74 17.79 2.44
N LYS A 148 3.85 17.04 1.34
CA LYS A 148 3.83 17.60 -0.02
C LYS A 148 2.52 18.34 -0.28
N ARG A 149 1.37 17.73 0.02
CA ARG A 149 0.05 18.35 -0.17
C ARG A 149 -0.15 19.61 0.66
N VAL A 150 0.37 19.66 1.87
CA VAL A 150 0.33 20.86 2.71
C VAL A 150 1.13 22.00 2.05
N LYS A 151 2.33 21.72 1.54
CA LYS A 151 3.15 22.72 0.83
C LYS A 151 2.47 23.23 -0.44
N GLU A 152 1.87 22.35 -1.23
CA GLU A 152 1.14 22.74 -2.44
C GLU A 152 -0.11 23.58 -2.12
N ALA A 153 -0.90 23.17 -1.12
CA ALA A 153 -2.09 23.89 -0.71
C ALA A 153 -1.77 25.28 -0.12
N THR A 154 -0.72 25.38 0.70
CA THR A 154 -0.28 26.67 1.27
C THR A 154 0.22 27.62 0.19
N TYR A 155 1.00 27.12 -0.78
CA TYR A 155 1.44 27.91 -1.93
C TYR A 155 0.27 28.39 -2.79
N ALA A 156 -0.68 27.50 -3.10
CA ALA A 156 -1.90 27.86 -3.85
C ALA A 156 -2.73 28.92 -3.13
N LYS A 157 -2.90 28.79 -1.79
CA LYS A 157 -3.61 29.78 -0.97
C LYS A 157 -2.91 31.14 -0.98
N LYS A 158 -1.58 31.16 -0.89
CA LYS A 158 -0.80 32.40 -0.97
C LYS A 158 -1.01 33.08 -2.33
N ARG A 159 -0.90 32.33 -3.43
CA ARG A 159 -1.11 32.85 -4.79
C ARG A 159 -2.53 33.38 -5.01
N ALA A 160 -3.54 32.67 -4.49
CA ALA A 160 -4.93 33.11 -4.57
C ALA A 160 -5.15 34.42 -3.79
N ARG A 161 -4.58 34.53 -2.59
CA ARG A 161 -4.63 35.74 -1.78
C ARG A 161 -3.98 36.93 -2.51
N GLU A 162 -2.78 36.76 -3.05
CA GLU A 162 -2.08 37.81 -3.80
C GLU A 162 -2.89 38.26 -5.04
N ALA A 163 -3.56 37.33 -5.73
CA ALA A 163 -4.43 37.67 -6.85
C ALA A 163 -5.65 38.51 -6.41
N LEU A 164 -6.29 38.14 -5.30
CA LEU A 164 -7.42 38.90 -4.74
C LEU A 164 -6.99 40.30 -4.27
N GLU A 165 -5.83 40.42 -3.62
CA GLU A 165 -5.29 41.72 -3.19
C GLU A 165 -4.99 42.63 -4.40
N ARG A 166 -4.46 42.09 -5.50
CA ARG A 166 -4.27 42.84 -6.75
C ARG A 166 -5.59 43.29 -7.38
N LEU A 167 -6.61 42.42 -7.39
CA LEU A 167 -7.94 42.76 -7.90
C LEU A 167 -8.59 43.87 -7.08
N ALA A 168 -8.50 43.81 -5.76
CA ALA A 168 -9.02 44.85 -4.86
C ALA A 168 -8.33 46.20 -5.11
N TYR A 169 -7.00 46.21 -5.27
CA TYR A 169 -6.25 47.43 -5.60
C TYR A 169 -6.69 48.05 -6.94
N LEU A 170 -6.83 47.23 -7.98
CA LEU A 170 -7.28 47.70 -9.30
C LEU A 170 -8.70 48.26 -9.24
N ALA A 171 -9.61 47.61 -8.52
CA ALA A 171 -10.99 48.07 -8.36
C ALA A 171 -11.08 49.41 -7.59
N ALA A 172 -10.24 49.62 -6.57
CA ALA A 172 -10.17 50.90 -5.86
C ALA A 172 -9.66 52.02 -6.78
N LYS A 173 -8.59 51.75 -7.54
CA LYS A 173 -8.04 52.71 -8.51
C LYS A 173 -9.03 53.07 -9.62
N GLU A 174 -9.82 52.11 -10.10
CA GLU A 174 -10.86 52.35 -11.10
C GLU A 174 -11.96 53.27 -10.56
N LYS A 175 -12.39 53.08 -9.30
CA LYS A 175 -13.35 53.98 -8.65
C LYS A 175 -12.82 55.40 -8.52
N GLU A 176 -11.57 55.59 -8.10
CA GLU A 176 -10.95 56.92 -8.02
C GLU A 176 -10.91 57.61 -9.39
N ILE A 177 -10.66 56.87 -10.47
CA ILE A 177 -10.68 57.40 -11.85
C ILE A 177 -12.10 57.79 -12.27
N MET A 178 -13.12 57.00 -11.89
CA MET A 178 -14.52 57.31 -12.16
C MET A 178 -15.02 58.53 -11.36
N GLU A 179 -14.60 58.68 -10.10
CA GLU A 179 -14.99 59.78 -9.22
C GLU A 179 -14.23 61.08 -9.53
N GLY A 180 -12.97 60.98 -9.99
CA GLY A 180 -12.14 62.12 -10.39
C GLY A 180 -12.48 62.70 -11.78
N LYS A 181 -13.22 61.97 -12.61
CA LYS A 181 -13.79 62.48 -13.87
C LYS A 181 -15.24 62.92 -13.67
N GLY A 182 -15.41 64.11 -13.09
CA GLY A 182 -16.61 64.89 -13.33
C GLY A 182 -16.73 65.18 -14.82
N GLY A 183 -17.59 64.45 -15.53
CA GLY A 183 -18.01 64.77 -16.89
C GLY A 183 -17.75 63.67 -17.92
N GLY A 184 -18.82 62.92 -18.22
CA GLY A 184 -19.12 62.37 -19.54
C GLY A 184 -18.18 61.29 -20.10
N SER A 185 -18.60 60.02 -20.01
CA SER A 185 -18.47 59.13 -21.18
C SER A 185 -19.34 57.89 -21.08
N ASN A 186 -19.93 57.59 -22.23
CA ASN A 186 -20.87 56.54 -22.56
C ASN A 186 -20.13 55.19 -22.55
N TYR A 187 -20.46 54.29 -21.61
CA TYR A 187 -19.93 52.92 -21.62
C TYR A 187 -20.93 51.98 -22.28
N ASN A 188 -20.67 51.64 -23.54
CA ASN A 188 -21.22 50.43 -24.15
C ASN A 188 -20.75 49.22 -23.33
N GLY A 189 -21.71 48.44 -22.84
CA GLY A 189 -21.49 47.29 -21.98
C GLY A 189 -20.58 46.24 -22.61
N LEU A 190 -19.43 46.00 -21.97
CA LEU A 190 -18.66 44.78 -22.13
C LEU A 190 -19.37 43.69 -21.32
N TYR A 191 -20.27 42.97 -21.97
CA TYR A 191 -20.75 41.67 -21.47
C TYR A 191 -19.53 40.75 -21.32
N LEU A 192 -19.14 40.48 -20.07
CA LEU A 192 -18.27 39.35 -19.76
C LEU A 192 -19.01 38.09 -20.20
N ALA A 193 -18.53 37.45 -21.27
CA ALA A 193 -19.04 36.17 -21.70
C ALA A 193 -18.95 35.18 -20.51
N PRO A 194 -20.00 34.40 -20.24
CA PRO A 194 -19.99 33.44 -19.15
C PRO A 194 -18.85 32.44 -19.35
N PRO A 195 -18.17 32.00 -18.27
CA PRO A 195 -17.08 31.04 -18.37
C PRO A 195 -17.58 29.75 -19.03
N PRO A 196 -16.75 29.12 -19.89
CA PRO A 196 -17.13 27.89 -20.56
C PRO A 196 -17.45 26.79 -19.52
N PRO A 197 -18.50 25.98 -19.75
CA PRO A 197 -18.84 24.90 -18.85
C PRO A 197 -17.69 23.88 -18.77
N PRO A 198 -17.49 23.24 -17.61
CA PRO A 198 -16.46 22.22 -17.45
C PRO A 198 -16.67 21.07 -18.44
N PRO A 199 -15.59 20.46 -18.95
CA PRO A 199 -15.67 19.39 -19.93
C PRO A 199 -16.46 18.20 -19.38
N GLN A 200 -17.54 17.86 -20.08
CA GLN A 200 -18.35 16.68 -19.82
C GLN A 200 -17.54 15.44 -20.21
N ILE A 201 -17.18 14.63 -19.21
CA ILE A 201 -16.57 13.32 -19.42
C ILE A 201 -17.66 12.39 -19.96
N THR A 202 -17.72 12.26 -21.29
CA THR A 202 -18.54 11.24 -21.93
C THR A 202 -17.85 9.90 -21.79
N GLY A 203 -18.27 9.11 -20.81
CA GLY A 203 -17.98 7.70 -20.76
C GLY A 203 -18.67 7.01 -21.93
N LYS A 204 -17.93 6.72 -23.00
CA LYS A 204 -18.32 5.65 -23.93
C LYS A 204 -18.09 4.32 -23.23
N VAL A 205 -19.19 3.70 -22.83
CA VAL A 205 -19.25 2.25 -22.61
C VAL A 205 -19.25 1.63 -23.99
N GLU A 206 -18.11 1.10 -24.42
CA GLU A 206 -18.09 0.12 -25.51
C GLU A 206 -18.58 -1.22 -24.95
N LYS A 207 -19.53 -1.80 -25.69
CA LYS A 207 -20.06 -3.14 -25.49
C LYS A 207 -19.05 -4.18 -25.96
#